data_AF-A0A212C9N3-F1
#
_entry.id   AF-A0A212C9N3-F1
#
_cell.length_a   1.000
_cell.length_b   1.000
_cell.length_c   1.000
_cell.angle_alpha   90.00
_cell.angle_beta   90.00
_cell.angle_gamma   90.00
#
_symmetry.space_group_name_H-M   'P 1'
#
loop_
_entity.id
_entity.type
_entity.pdbx_description
1 polymer ?
#
loop_
_entity_poly.entity_id
_entity_poly.type
_entity_poly.pdbx_seq_one_letter_code
_entity_poly.pdbx_strand_id
1 'polypeptide(L)'
;VKVAILKYIETLAKQMDPGDFVNSSETRLAVSRVITWTTEPKSSDVRKVCFSFKAAQSVLISLFELNTPEFTMLLGALPKTFQDGATKLLHNHLRNTGNGTQSLSYVNVYLTLVRQGSMGSPLTRPTPRSPANWSSPLTSPTNTSQNTLSPR
;
A
#
# COMPACT_ATOMS: atom_id res chain seq x y z
N VAL A 1 -7.75 -10.93 23.03
CA VAL A 1 -7.79 -9.45 23.17
C VAL A 1 -7.94 -8.72 21.84
N LYS A 2 -7.01 -8.84 20.87
CA LYS A 2 -7.09 -8.15 19.55
C LYS A 2 -8.46 -8.23 18.84
N VAL A 3 -9.05 -9.43 18.76
CA VAL A 3 -10.37 -9.66 18.12
C VAL A 3 -11.50 -8.88 18.81
N ALA A 4 -11.48 -8.78 20.13
CA ALA A 4 -12.52 -8.07 20.88
C ALA A 4 -12.44 -6.56 20.63
N ILE A 5 -11.21 -6.02 20.58
CA ILE A 5 -10.96 -4.61 20.24
C ILE A 5 -11.46 -4.32 18.82
N LEU A 6 -11.15 -5.18 17.86
CA LEU A 6 -11.59 -5.01 16.47
C LEU A 6 -13.12 -5.03 16.35
N LYS A 7 -13.80 -5.96 17.02
CA LYS A 7 -15.27 -5.99 17.06
C LYS A 7 -15.89 -4.74 17.71
N TYR A 8 -15.25 -4.24 18.76
CA TYR A 8 -15.69 -3.00 19.41
C TYR A 8 -15.59 -1.82 18.44
N ILE A 9 -14.45 -1.67 17.76
CA ILE A 9 -14.24 -0.60 16.77
C ILE A 9 -15.21 -0.72 15.59
N GLU A 10 -15.46 -1.94 15.09
CA GLU A 10 -16.44 -2.19 14.03
C GLU A 10 -17.85 -1.74 14.44
N THR A 11 -18.28 -2.11 15.65
CA THR A 11 -19.61 -1.77 16.16
C THR A 11 -19.74 -0.27 16.36
N LEU A 12 -18.69 0.35 16.91
CA LEU A 12 -18.62 1.79 17.11
C LEU A 12 -18.68 2.54 15.77
N ALA A 13 -17.90 2.12 14.77
CA ALA A 13 -17.90 2.75 13.44
C ALA A 13 -19.27 2.71 12.74
N LYS A 14 -20.12 1.72 13.05
CA LYS A 14 -21.49 1.63 12.52
C LYS A 14 -22.49 2.57 13.20
N GLN A 15 -22.14 3.10 14.37
CA GLN A 15 -22.99 3.97 15.18
C GLN A 15 -22.48 5.42 15.25
N MET A 16 -21.23 5.67 14.85
CA MET A 16 -20.63 7.00 14.80
C MET A 16 -21.22 7.83 13.66
N ASP A 17 -21.26 9.14 13.87
CA ASP A 17 -21.56 10.09 12.80
C ASP A 17 -20.34 10.26 11.88
N PRO A 18 -20.53 10.46 10.56
CA PRO A 18 -19.43 10.66 9.63
C PRO A 18 -18.50 11.83 10.00
N GLY A 19 -19.04 12.85 10.69
CA GLY A 19 -18.29 14.01 11.17
C GLY A 19 -17.31 13.71 12.31
N ASP A 20 -17.52 12.62 13.05
CA ASP A 20 -16.60 12.18 14.11
C ASP A 20 -15.36 11.46 13.54
N PHE A 21 -15.41 11.02 12.28
CA PHE A 21 -14.27 10.42 11.60
C PHE A 21 -13.37 11.49 10.99
N VAL A 22 -12.44 12.00 11.79
CA VAL A 22 -11.48 13.03 11.39
C VAL A 22 -10.11 12.43 11.06
N ASN A 23 -9.49 12.94 10.00
CA ASN A 23 -8.15 12.57 9.57
C ASN A 23 -7.05 13.19 10.45
N SER A 24 -6.93 12.66 11.68
CA SER A 24 -5.90 13.03 12.65
C SER A 24 -4.71 12.07 12.61
N SER A 25 -3.60 12.45 13.27
CA SER A 25 -2.44 11.59 13.46
C SER A 25 -2.80 10.29 14.21
N GLU A 26 -3.71 10.36 15.17
CA GLU A 26 -4.17 9.22 15.97
C GLU A 26 -4.98 8.25 15.10
N THR A 27 -5.90 8.77 14.28
CA THR A 27 -6.69 7.98 13.33
C THR A 27 -5.77 7.30 12.31
N ARG A 28 -4.76 8.00 11.80
CA ARG A 28 -3.75 7.44 10.87
C ARG A 28 -2.98 6.28 11.49
N LEU A 29 -2.52 6.43 12.73
CA LEU A 29 -1.80 5.36 13.43
C LEU A 29 -2.70 4.15 13.68
N ALA A 30 -3.94 4.38 14.11
CA ALA A 30 -4.91 3.31 14.33
C ALA A 30 -5.23 2.55 13.03
N VAL A 31 -5.55 3.25 11.94
CA VAL A 31 -5.86 2.65 10.64
C VAL A 31 -4.65 1.90 10.09
N SER A 32 -3.45 2.48 10.16
CA SER A 32 -2.21 1.79 9.77
C SER A 32 -2.03 0.47 10.52
N ARG A 33 -2.29 0.49 11.83
CA ARG A 33 -2.20 -0.72 12.66
C ARG A 33 -3.23 -1.78 12.25
N VAL A 34 -4.46 -1.38 11.96
CA VAL A 34 -5.49 -2.32 11.46
C VAL A 34 -5.06 -2.93 10.13
N ILE A 35 -4.49 -2.15 9.20
CA ILE A 35 -3.99 -2.70 7.93
C ILE A 35 -2.81 -3.65 8.14
N THR A 36 -1.91 -3.40 9.10
CA THR A 36 -0.86 -4.41 9.42
C THR A 36 -1.45 -5.74 9.86
N TRP A 37 -2.59 -5.74 10.55
CA TRP A 37 -3.27 -6.99 10.95
C TRP A 37 -4.01 -7.68 9.80
N THR A 38 -4.27 -7.00 8.69
CA THR A 38 -4.76 -7.62 7.45
C THR A 38 -3.62 -8.13 6.55
N THR A 39 -2.35 -7.95 6.94
CA THR A 39 -1.20 -8.42 6.14
C THR A 39 -0.22 -9.32 6.93
N GLU A 40 -0.47 -9.56 8.22
CA GLU A 40 0.39 -10.35 9.11
C GLU A 40 0.46 -11.86 8.70
N PRO A 41 1.66 -12.48 8.62
CA PRO A 41 1.81 -13.86 8.17
C PRO A 41 1.20 -14.92 9.12
N LYS A 42 0.71 -16.01 8.50
CA LYS A 42 -0.19 -17.08 9.00
C LYS A 42 0.23 -17.89 10.25
N SER A 43 1.29 -17.57 10.97
CA SER A 43 2.06 -18.54 11.78
C SER A 43 1.68 -18.71 13.27
N SER A 44 0.80 -17.89 13.87
CA SER A 44 0.59 -17.89 15.34
C SER A 44 -0.81 -18.37 15.80
N ASP A 45 -1.20 -19.62 15.53
CA ASP A 45 -2.57 -20.15 15.61
C ASP A 45 -3.46 -19.64 14.47
N VAL A 46 -3.45 -20.36 13.33
CA VAL A 46 -4.22 -20.06 12.11
C VAL A 46 -5.67 -19.66 12.40
N ARG A 47 -6.33 -20.31 13.37
CA ARG A 47 -7.71 -19.97 13.79
C ARG A 47 -7.81 -18.57 14.38
N LYS A 48 -6.97 -18.21 15.36
CA LYS A 48 -7.00 -16.89 16.01
C LYS A 48 -6.58 -15.79 15.04
N VAL A 49 -5.59 -16.07 14.20
CA VAL A 49 -5.12 -15.16 13.14
C VAL A 49 -6.22 -14.92 12.10
N CYS A 50 -6.92 -15.96 11.64
CA CYS A 50 -8.03 -15.83 10.69
C CYS A 50 -9.19 -15.01 11.25
N PHE A 51 -9.57 -15.21 12.51
CA PHE A 51 -10.60 -14.38 13.16
C PHE A 51 -10.19 -12.91 13.26
N SER A 52 -8.95 -12.64 13.66
CA SER A 52 -8.42 -11.27 13.73
C SER A 52 -8.33 -10.62 12.35
N PHE A 53 -7.93 -11.39 11.34
CA PHE A 53 -7.84 -10.94 9.96
C PHE A 53 -9.22 -10.55 9.41
N LYS A 54 -10.23 -11.42 9.59
CA LYS A 54 -11.61 -11.09 9.19
C LYS A 54 -12.18 -9.89 9.94
N ALA A 55 -11.91 -9.79 11.24
CA ALA A 55 -12.36 -8.64 12.04
C ALA A 55 -11.69 -7.34 11.56
N ALA A 56 -10.40 -7.36 11.27
CA ALA A 56 -9.67 -6.20 10.74
C ALA A 56 -10.17 -5.80 9.34
N GLN A 57 -10.45 -6.77 8.47
CA GLN A 57 -11.09 -6.50 7.17
C GLN A 57 -12.45 -5.80 7.35
N SER A 58 -13.29 -6.31 8.25
CA SER A 58 -14.60 -5.72 8.55
C SER A 58 -14.48 -4.29 9.05
N VAL A 59 -13.53 -4.01 9.95
CA VAL A 59 -13.26 -2.66 10.46
C VAL A 59 -12.87 -1.70 9.33
N LEU A 60 -11.96 -2.11 8.44
CA LEU A 60 -11.54 -1.25 7.32
C LEU A 60 -12.71 -0.93 6.38
N ILE A 61 -13.59 -1.90 6.12
CA ILE A 61 -14.78 -1.71 5.30
C ILE A 61 -15.77 -0.75 5.99
N SER A 62 -16.05 -0.95 7.28
CA SER A 62 -16.98 -0.10 8.03
C SER A 62 -16.48 1.35 8.16
N LEU A 63 -15.17 1.56 8.36
CA LEU A 63 -14.59 2.91 8.38
C LEU A 63 -14.66 3.59 7.00
N PHE A 64 -14.48 2.81 5.93
CA PHE A 64 -14.61 3.30 4.56
C PHE A 64 -16.05 3.70 4.22
N GLU A 65 -17.03 2.91 4.64
CA GLU A 65 -18.46 3.19 4.47
C GLU A 65 -18.93 4.36 5.35
N LEU A 66 -18.34 4.53 6.53
CA LEU A 66 -18.64 5.64 7.45
C LEU A 66 -18.33 7.00 6.84
N ASN A 67 -17.11 7.19 6.32
CA ASN A 67 -16.69 8.46 5.72
C ASN A 67 -15.63 8.23 4.63
N THR A 68 -16.12 7.87 3.45
CA THR A 68 -15.30 7.55 2.28
C THR A 68 -14.27 8.62 1.88
N PRO A 69 -14.60 9.93 1.77
CA PRO A 69 -13.62 10.93 1.35
C PRO A 69 -12.48 11.09 2.36
N GLU A 70 -12.78 11.14 3.66
CA GLU A 70 -11.74 11.25 4.69
C GLU A 70 -10.89 9.99 4.81
N PHE A 71 -11.50 8.82 4.71
CA PHE A 71 -10.75 7.55 4.70
C PHE A 71 -9.79 7.47 3.51
N THR A 72 -10.23 7.96 2.35
CA THR A 72 -9.40 8.02 1.13
C THR A 72 -8.23 8.98 1.31
N MET A 73 -8.46 10.16 1.89
CA MET A 73 -7.39 11.10 2.23
C MET A 73 -6.39 10.53 3.24
N LEU A 74 -6.89 9.78 4.22
CA LEU A 74 -6.05 9.09 5.19
C LEU A 74 -5.15 8.06 4.50
N LEU A 75 -5.72 7.19 3.67
CA LEU A 75 -4.96 6.21 2.90
C LEU A 75 -3.89 6.85 2.01
N GLY A 76 -4.19 7.99 1.38
CA GLY A 76 -3.24 8.74 0.55
C GLY A 76 -1.97 9.16 1.30
N ALA A 77 -2.04 9.31 2.63
CA ALA A 77 -0.89 9.65 3.46
C ALA A 77 -0.11 8.44 4.00
N LEU A 78 -0.60 7.22 3.76
CA LEU A 78 0.07 5.98 4.18
C LEU A 78 1.01 5.44 3.10
N PRO A 79 2.02 4.62 3.45
CA PRO A 79 2.91 3.98 2.47
C PRO A 79 2.14 3.15 1.42
N LYS A 80 2.70 3.06 0.21
CA LYS A 80 2.04 2.43 -0.95
C LYS A 80 1.57 1.00 -0.70
N THR A 81 2.32 0.21 0.07
CA THR A 81 1.96 -1.17 0.43
C THR A 81 0.64 -1.26 1.22
N PHE A 82 0.37 -0.28 2.09
CA PHE A 82 -0.89 -0.18 2.82
C PHE A 82 -2.03 0.25 1.92
N GLN A 83 -1.76 1.18 1.01
CA GLN A 83 -2.73 1.60 -0.01
C GLN A 83 -3.14 0.40 -0.88
N ASP A 84 -2.18 -0.36 -1.40
CA ASP A 84 -2.45 -1.48 -2.30
C ASP A 84 -3.20 -2.62 -1.58
N GLY A 85 -2.84 -2.89 -0.32
CA GLY A 85 -3.55 -3.84 0.53
C GLY A 85 -5.01 -3.45 0.78
N ALA A 86 -5.25 -2.21 1.23
CA ALA A 86 -6.59 -1.69 1.47
C ALA A 86 -7.43 -1.64 0.18
N THR A 87 -6.84 -1.15 -0.91
CA THR A 87 -7.54 -1.01 -2.21
C THR A 87 -7.98 -2.37 -2.74
N LYS A 88 -7.16 -3.42 -2.62
CA LYS A 88 -7.54 -4.78 -3.02
C LYS A 88 -8.70 -5.33 -2.20
N LEU A 89 -8.70 -5.06 -0.89
CA LEU A 89 -9.78 -5.47 0.01
C LEU A 89 -11.09 -4.78 -0.33
N LEU A 90 -11.05 -3.46 -0.53
CA LEU A 90 -12.21 -2.66 -0.93
C LEU A 90 -12.75 -3.10 -2.29
N HIS A 91 -11.88 -3.30 -3.29
CA HIS A 91 -12.29 -3.77 -4.62
C HIS A 91 -13.04 -5.11 -4.55
N ASN A 92 -12.55 -6.05 -3.73
CA ASN A 92 -13.22 -7.34 -3.53
C ASN A 92 -14.57 -7.19 -2.81
N HIS A 93 -14.67 -6.30 -1.82
CA HIS A 93 -15.92 -5.99 -1.13
C HIS A 93 -16.98 -5.42 -2.08
N LEU A 94 -16.59 -4.48 -2.94
CA LEU A 94 -17.46 -3.81 -3.90
C LEU A 94 -18.05 -4.76 -4.93
N ARG A 95 -17.21 -5.65 -5.47
CA ARG A 95 -17.64 -6.68 -6.41
C ARG A 95 -18.64 -7.66 -5.79
N ASN A 96 -18.49 -7.94 -4.49
CA ASN A 96 -19.37 -8.85 -3.76
C ASN A 96 -20.66 -8.18 -3.23
N THR A 97 -20.63 -6.87 -2.98
CA THR A 97 -21.74 -6.12 -2.36
C THR A 97 -22.72 -5.53 -3.37
N GLY A 98 -22.37 -5.45 -4.66
CA GLY A 98 -23.34 -5.57 -5.77
C GLY A 98 -24.55 -4.63 -5.81
N ASN A 99 -24.51 -3.45 -5.20
CA ASN A 99 -25.50 -2.39 -5.43
C ASN A 99 -24.93 -1.41 -6.47
N GLY A 100 -25.46 -1.47 -7.71
CA GLY A 100 -24.89 -0.80 -8.89
C GLY A 100 -24.61 0.70 -8.73
N THR A 101 -25.38 1.41 -7.90
CA THR A 101 -25.23 2.85 -7.64
C THR A 101 -24.05 3.17 -6.71
N GLN A 102 -23.84 2.36 -5.67
CA GLN A 102 -22.70 2.53 -4.76
C GLN A 102 -21.40 2.09 -5.43
N SER A 103 -21.45 1.02 -6.24
CA SER A 103 -20.30 0.55 -7.02
C SER A 103 -19.68 1.66 -7.88
N LEU A 104 -20.49 2.53 -8.51
CA LEU A 104 -20.01 3.65 -9.31
C LEU A 104 -19.29 4.74 -8.51
N SER A 105 -19.83 5.11 -7.32
CA SER A 105 -19.17 6.02 -6.38
C SER A 105 -17.78 5.51 -6.01
N TYR A 106 -17.70 4.22 -5.69
CA TYR A 106 -16.47 3.61 -5.24
C TYR A 106 -15.46 3.33 -6.38
N VAL A 107 -15.93 3.15 -7.62
CA VAL A 107 -15.05 3.12 -8.81
C VAL A 107 -14.35 4.46 -9.01
N ASN A 108 -15.04 5.59 -8.82
CA ASN A 108 -14.43 6.92 -8.87
C ASN A 108 -13.41 7.14 -7.75
N VAL A 109 -13.69 6.63 -6.54
CA VAL A 109 -12.75 6.63 -5.42
C VAL A 109 -11.52 5.77 -5.71
N TYR A 110 -11.70 4.57 -6.26
CA TYR A 110 -10.60 3.72 -6.72
C TYR A 110 -9.73 4.45 -7.74
N LEU A 111 -10.33 5.03 -8.77
CA LEU A 111 -9.63 5.86 -9.76
C LEU A 111 -8.85 7.01 -9.10
N THR A 112 -9.39 7.63 -8.05
CA THR A 112 -8.71 8.69 -7.30
C THR A 112 -7.47 8.17 -6.56
N LEU A 113 -7.58 7.02 -5.88
CA LEU A 113 -6.46 6.37 -5.18
C LEU A 113 -5.36 5.90 -6.14
N VAL A 114 -5.72 5.31 -7.29
CA VAL A 114 -4.74 4.86 -8.28
C VAL A 114 -4.06 6.05 -8.98
N ARG A 115 -4.79 7.14 -9.21
CA ARG A 115 -4.22 8.38 -9.80
C ARG A 115 -3.29 9.11 -8.84
N GLN A 116 -3.60 9.16 -7.55
CA GLN A 116 -2.70 9.70 -6.52
C GLN A 116 -1.44 8.85 -6.35
N GLY A 117 -1.52 7.53 -6.54
CA GLY A 117 -0.37 6.63 -6.58
C GLY A 117 0.63 6.89 -7.73
N SER A 118 0.26 7.73 -8.71
CA SER A 118 1.12 8.18 -9.80
C SER A 118 1.67 9.60 -9.57
N MET A 119 1.10 10.36 -8.62
CA MET A 119 1.51 11.74 -8.29
C MET A 119 2.31 11.73 -7.00
N GLY A 120 3.53 11.20 -7.07
CA GLY A 120 4.40 11.04 -5.91
C GLY A 120 5.86 10.77 -6.25
N SER A 121 6.42 11.49 -7.22
CA SER A 121 7.86 11.84 -7.28
C SER A 121 8.14 12.91 -8.35
N PRO A 122 8.30 14.20 -7.99
CA PRO A 122 9.31 15.05 -8.61
C PRO A 122 10.61 14.96 -7.80
N LEU A 123 11.76 14.98 -8.48
CA LEU A 123 13.15 14.75 -8.00
C LEU A 123 13.47 13.26 -7.73
N THR A 124 14.06 12.47 -8.63
CA THR A 124 15.22 12.72 -9.51
C THR A 124 15.12 11.96 -10.83
N ARG A 125 15.23 12.67 -11.95
CA ARG A 125 15.31 12.13 -13.32
C ARG A 125 16.75 11.67 -13.64
N PRO A 126 17.01 10.44 -14.10
CA PRO A 126 18.19 10.18 -14.92
C PRO A 126 17.96 10.91 -16.25
N THR A 127 18.80 11.89 -16.55
CA THR A 127 18.84 12.56 -17.85
C THR A 127 18.99 11.51 -18.97
N PRO A 128 18.18 11.55 -20.05
CA PRO A 128 18.49 10.80 -21.25
C PRO A 128 19.69 11.48 -21.92
N ARG A 129 20.88 10.89 -21.81
CA ARG A 129 22.02 11.35 -22.61
C ARG A 129 21.86 10.86 -24.04
N SER A 130 21.60 11.80 -24.95
CA SER A 130 21.73 11.61 -26.40
C SER A 130 23.12 11.07 -26.78
N PRO A 131 23.25 10.40 -27.94
CA PRO A 131 24.51 9.81 -28.39
C PRO A 131 25.34 10.86 -29.13
N ALA A 132 26.40 11.38 -28.52
CA ALA A 132 27.44 12.08 -29.26
C ALA A 132 28.75 12.15 -28.45
N ASN A 133 29.75 11.47 -29.00
CA ASN A 133 31.08 12.01 -29.26
C ASN A 133 31.90 12.43 -28.03
N TRP A 134 32.69 11.50 -27.50
CA TRP A 134 33.93 11.86 -26.81
C TRP A 134 35.07 10.94 -27.26
N SER A 135 35.96 11.56 -28.03
CA SER A 135 37.25 11.05 -28.46
C SER A 135 38.14 10.68 -27.27
N SER A 136 38.96 9.65 -27.45
CA SER A 136 40.02 9.21 -26.54
C SER A 136 41.01 10.33 -26.17
N PRO A 137 41.77 10.16 -25.08
CA PRO A 137 43.22 10.04 -25.29
C PRO A 137 43.91 8.96 -24.44
N LEU A 138 44.75 8.19 -25.14
CA LEU A 138 46.06 7.65 -24.81
C LEU A 138 46.58 7.78 -23.35
N THR A 139 46.85 6.65 -22.70
CA THR A 139 48.05 6.45 -21.85
C THR A 139 48.42 4.96 -21.75
N SER A 140 49.50 4.61 -22.46
CA SER A 140 50.55 3.58 -22.29
C SER A 140 50.27 2.13 -21.83
N PRO A 141 50.83 1.12 -22.54
CA PRO A 141 50.94 -0.26 -22.06
C PRO A 141 52.25 -0.46 -21.27
N THR A 142 52.23 -1.25 -20.19
CA THR A 142 53.47 -1.84 -19.65
C THR A 142 53.44 -3.34 -19.84
N ASN A 143 54.37 -3.77 -20.69
CA ASN A 143 54.81 -5.12 -20.98
C ASN A 143 55.39 -5.78 -19.72
N THR A 144 55.03 -7.03 -19.43
CA THR A 144 55.92 -7.95 -18.73
C THR A 144 55.74 -9.34 -19.32
N SER A 145 56.79 -9.74 -20.04
CA SER A 145 57.04 -11.08 -20.55
C SER A 145 57.43 -12.01 -19.40
N GLN A 146 57.00 -13.27 -19.41
CA GLN A 146 57.84 -14.47 -19.17
C GLN A 146 57.00 -15.77 -19.13
N ASN A 147 57.14 -16.56 -20.18
CA ASN A 147 57.57 -17.97 -20.19
C ASN A 147 57.12 -18.92 -19.05
N THR A 148 56.35 -19.97 -19.37
CA THR A 148 56.78 -21.40 -19.39
C THR A 148 55.66 -22.44 -19.11
N LEU A 149 55.61 -23.45 -20.01
CA LEU A 149 55.36 -24.89 -19.81
C LEU A 149 53.94 -25.48 -19.54
N SER A 150 53.50 -26.22 -20.58
CA SER A 150 52.63 -27.39 -20.79
C SER A 150 51.86 -28.10 -19.65
N PRO A 151 50.79 -28.85 -20.02
CA PRO A 151 50.53 -30.17 -19.44
C PRO A 151 50.48 -31.30 -20.50
N ARG A 152 50.73 -32.50 -20.01
CA ARG A 152 50.66 -33.79 -20.71
C ARG A 152 49.27 -34.39 -20.56
#